data_AF-A0A7V1XX64-F1
#
_entry.id   AF-A0A7V1XX64-F1
#
_cell.length_a   1.000
_cell.length_b   1.000
_cell.length_c   1.000
_cell.angle_alpha   90.00
_cell.angle_beta   90.00
_cell.angle_gamma   90.00
#
_symmetry.space_group_name_H-M   'P 1'
#
loop_
_entity.id
_entity.type
_entity.pdbx_description
1 polymer ?
#
loop_
_entity_poly.entity_id
_entity_poly.type
_entity_poly.pdbx_seq_one_letter_code
_entity_poly.pdbx_strand_id
1 'polypeptide(L)'
;MVDTTESVAAILEQELRPTIERWMKRVEEVPSLLEISLSHQERTGHLPQLIGDLIARLRQPEKAERPDTTSANDHGRVRFNQGYSVPMLVDESRLLQVSIFDTLRRHQEGIDLRTMMSGVVIIADECDAQLKDTVETFMDLEQAAHHDSAEPTRPKVA
;
A
#
# COMPACT_ATOMS: atom_id res chain seq x y z
N MET A 1 14.21 25.42 25.76
CA MET A 1 14.38 24.44 24.67
C MET A 1 13.01 24.15 24.14
N VAL A 2 12.76 24.44 22.86
CA VAL A 2 11.54 23.93 22.21
C VAL A 2 11.82 22.46 22.01
N ASP A 3 11.14 21.61 22.78
CA ASP A 3 11.15 20.17 22.55
C ASP A 3 10.47 19.97 21.19
N THR A 4 11.26 19.77 20.14
CA THR A 4 10.72 19.56 18.80
C THR A 4 10.12 18.17 18.75
N THR A 5 8.86 18.06 19.17
CA THR A 5 8.04 16.88 18.98
C THR A 5 8.08 16.49 17.51
N GLU A 6 8.48 15.25 17.24
CA GLU A 6 8.61 14.77 15.87
C GLU A 6 7.22 14.46 15.31
N SER A 7 6.94 14.90 14.08
CA SER A 7 5.67 14.58 13.42
C SER A 7 5.66 13.14 12.93
N VAL A 8 4.48 12.52 12.87
CA VAL A 8 4.28 11.18 12.29
C VAL A 8 4.83 11.10 10.86
N ALA A 9 4.61 12.14 10.04
CA ALA A 9 5.13 12.22 8.68
C ALA A 9 6.68 12.21 8.64
N ALA A 10 7.34 12.95 9.53
CA ALA A 10 8.80 13.01 9.58
C ALA A 10 9.41 11.65 9.98
N ILE A 11 8.80 10.95 10.94
CA ILE A 11 9.23 9.61 11.34
C ILE A 11 9.11 8.64 10.17
N LEU A 12 7.96 8.61 9.49
CA LEU A 12 7.76 7.70 8.35
C LEU A 12 8.72 8.01 7.18
N GLU A 13 9.05 9.28 6.96
CA GLU A 13 10.03 9.67 5.95
C GLU A 13 11.45 9.18 6.28
N GLN A 14 11.87 9.30 7.55
CA GLN A 14 13.17 8.80 8.01
C GLN A 14 13.23 7.26 8.02
N GLU A 15 12.13 6.63 8.44
CA GLU A 15 12.01 5.19 8.59
C GLU A 15 11.45 4.50 7.34
N LEU A 16 11.41 5.17 6.19
CA LEU A 16 10.82 4.63 4.96
C LEU A 16 11.43 3.26 4.58
N ARG A 17 12.76 3.20 4.45
CA ARG A 17 13.44 1.94 4.07
C ARG A 17 13.33 0.88 5.17
N PRO A 18 13.63 1.17 6.45
CA PRO A 18 13.43 0.18 7.51
C PRO A 18 12.00 -0.35 7.61
N THR A 19 10.98 0.48 7.32
CA THR A 19 9.57 0.07 7.31
C THR A 19 9.30 -0.93 6.17
N ILE A 20 9.83 -0.67 4.98
CA ILE A 20 9.72 -1.60 3.82
C ILE A 20 10.40 -2.94 4.12
N GLU A 21 11.59 -2.92 4.72
CA GLU A 21 12.29 -4.15 5.13
C GLU A 21 11.50 -4.94 6.18
N ARG A 22 10.91 -4.24 7.15
CA ARG A 22 10.02 -4.84 8.16
C ARG A 22 8.74 -5.40 7.55
N TRP A 23 8.20 -4.77 6.52
CA TRP A 23 7.07 -5.28 5.75
C TRP A 23 7.45 -6.56 5.00
N MET A 24 8.58 -6.56 4.30
CA MET A 24 9.04 -7.70 3.51
C MET A 24 9.24 -8.95 4.38
N LYS A 25 9.82 -8.78 5.59
CA LYS A 25 9.95 -9.88 6.57
C LYS A 25 8.60 -10.49 6.96
N ARG A 26 7.56 -9.66 7.10
CA ARG A 26 6.20 -10.16 7.41
C ARG A 26 5.58 -10.86 6.21
N VAL A 27 5.86 -10.40 5.00
CA VAL A 27 5.41 -11.06 3.76
C VAL A 27 6.03 -12.45 3.62
N GLU A 28 7.30 -12.60 3.99
CA GLU A 28 8.00 -13.89 4.01
C GLU A 28 7.42 -14.89 5.02
N GLU A 29 6.61 -14.43 5.97
CA GLU A 29 5.92 -15.28 6.95
C GLU A 29 4.52 -15.71 6.50
N VAL A 30 4.02 -15.23 5.34
CA VAL A 30 2.68 -15.54 4.82
C VAL A 30 2.79 -16.51 3.63
N PRO A 31 2.45 -17.80 3.80
CA PRO A 31 2.66 -18.81 2.76
C PRO A 31 1.95 -18.51 1.44
N SER A 32 0.72 -17.98 1.47
CA SER A 32 -0.03 -17.61 0.26
C SER A 32 0.71 -16.58 -0.58
N LEU A 33 1.36 -15.59 0.05
CA LEU A 33 2.14 -14.58 -0.64
C LEU A 33 3.45 -15.12 -1.24
N LEU A 34 3.88 -16.33 -0.86
CA LEU A 34 5.09 -16.99 -1.38
C LEU A 34 4.80 -17.98 -2.50
N GLU A 35 3.54 -18.26 -2.82
CA GLU A 35 3.15 -19.12 -3.95
C GLU A 35 3.61 -18.52 -5.29
N ILE A 36 3.72 -17.18 -5.35
CA ILE A 36 4.18 -16.43 -6.52
C ILE A 36 5.67 -16.11 -6.34
N SER A 37 6.51 -16.65 -7.22
CA SER A 37 7.95 -16.36 -7.21
C SER A 37 8.22 -14.97 -7.79
N LEU A 38 8.51 -14.02 -6.91
CA LEU A 38 8.89 -12.64 -7.25
C LEU A 38 10.23 -12.29 -6.62
N SER A 39 11.03 -11.51 -7.34
CA SER A 39 12.22 -10.86 -6.78
C SER A 39 11.84 -9.84 -5.70
N HIS A 40 12.83 -9.45 -4.89
CA HIS A 40 12.64 -8.40 -3.89
C HIS A 40 12.12 -7.11 -4.53
N GLN A 41 12.68 -6.67 -5.67
CA GLN A 41 12.25 -5.46 -6.35
C GLN A 41 10.81 -5.55 -6.88
N GLU A 42 10.40 -6.70 -7.41
CA GLU A 42 9.03 -6.93 -7.86
C GLU A 42 8.02 -6.93 -6.70
N ARG A 43 8.46 -7.30 -5.49
CA ARG A 43 7.65 -7.23 -4.27
C ARG A 43 7.59 -5.83 -3.69
N THR A 44 8.71 -5.10 -3.62
CA THR A 44 8.79 -3.86 -2.83
C THR A 44 8.76 -2.57 -3.64
N GLY A 45 8.93 -2.63 -4.97
CA GLY A 45 9.16 -1.44 -5.80
C GLY A 45 8.06 -0.37 -5.78
N HIS A 46 6.84 -0.73 -5.43
CA HIS A 46 5.69 0.18 -5.34
C HIS A 46 5.58 0.88 -3.97
N LEU A 47 6.19 0.32 -2.92
CA LEU A 47 6.03 0.79 -1.54
C LEU A 47 6.59 2.18 -1.28
N PRO A 48 7.75 2.61 -1.85
CA PRO A 48 8.24 3.97 -1.66
C PRO A 48 7.22 5.03 -2.05
N GLN A 49 6.48 4.80 -3.13
CA GLN A 49 5.47 5.76 -3.59
C GLN A 49 4.20 5.70 -2.74
N LEU A 50 3.67 4.51 -2.40
CA LEU A 50 2.48 4.40 -1.54
C LEU A 50 2.70 5.06 -0.17
N ILE A 51 3.86 4.83 0.45
CA ILE A 51 4.23 5.44 1.72
C ILE A 51 4.50 6.95 1.53
N GLY A 52 5.07 7.36 0.39
CA GLY A 52 5.25 8.77 0.03
C GLY A 52 3.92 9.53 -0.06
N ASP A 53 2.90 8.94 -0.67
CA ASP A 53 1.55 9.52 -0.77
C ASP A 53 0.90 9.65 0.61
N LEU A 54 1.07 8.62 1.46
CA LEU A 54 0.65 8.67 2.86
C LEU A 54 1.36 9.78 3.65
N ILE A 55 2.68 9.93 3.49
CA ILE A 55 3.46 11.00 4.11
C ILE A 55 2.96 12.37 3.64
N ALA A 56 2.68 12.52 2.34
CA ALA A 56 2.12 13.76 1.79
C ALA A 56 0.76 14.08 2.40
N ARG A 57 -0.11 13.07 2.57
CA ARG A 57 -1.41 13.22 3.22
C ARG A 57 -1.30 13.59 4.70
N LEU A 58 -0.37 12.99 5.44
CA LEU A 58 -0.10 13.31 6.85
C LEU A 58 0.39 14.76 7.07
N ARG A 59 0.92 15.41 6.02
CA ARG A 59 1.35 16.82 6.06
C ARG A 59 0.20 17.80 5.75
N GLN A 60 -0.94 17.32 5.29
CA GLN A 60 -2.12 18.13 5.01
C GLN A 60 -2.97 18.35 6.29
N PRO A 61 -3.81 19.40 6.33
CA PRO A 61 -4.82 19.54 7.37
C PRO A 61 -5.74 18.31 7.45
N GLU A 62 -6.21 17.94 8.65
CA GLU A 62 -7.03 16.72 8.86
C GLU A 62 -8.29 16.61 7.97
N LYS A 63 -8.85 17.76 7.55
CA LYS A 63 -10.06 17.83 6.71
C LYS A 63 -9.75 18.04 5.22
N ALA A 64 -8.49 17.96 4.82
CA ALA A 64 -8.14 18.03 3.41
C ALA A 64 -8.67 16.79 2.68
N GLU A 65 -9.09 17.00 1.44
CA GLU A 65 -9.40 15.88 0.55
C GLU A 65 -8.13 15.06 0.30
N ARG A 66 -8.32 13.75 0.10
CA ARG A 66 -7.22 12.86 -0.27
C ARG A 66 -6.62 13.34 -1.61
N PRO A 67 -5.28 13.48 -1.70
CA PRO A 67 -4.64 13.82 -2.98
C PRO A 67 -5.01 12.81 -4.07
N ASP A 68 -5.21 13.30 -5.29
CA ASP A 68 -5.37 12.43 -6.46
C ASP A 68 -4.01 11.84 -6.83
N THR A 69 -3.83 10.54 -6.60
CA THR A 69 -2.59 9.80 -6.93
C THR A 69 -2.92 8.51 -7.66
N THR A 70 -2.07 8.13 -8.62
CA THR A 70 -2.28 6.91 -9.43
C THR A 70 -1.55 5.69 -8.88
N SER A 71 -0.74 5.85 -7.83
CA SER A 71 0.20 4.82 -7.36
C SER A 71 -0.50 3.54 -6.91
N ALA A 72 -1.65 3.66 -6.26
CA ALA A 72 -2.48 2.53 -5.85
C ALA A 72 -3.12 1.82 -7.05
N ASN A 73 -3.60 2.57 -8.05
CA ASN A 73 -4.08 1.97 -9.29
C ASN A 73 -2.96 1.23 -10.02
N ASP A 74 -1.79 1.87 -10.19
CA ASP A 74 -0.61 1.28 -10.81
C ASP A 74 -0.18 -0.01 -10.09
N HIS A 75 -0.24 -0.01 -8.75
CA HIS A 75 0.00 -1.21 -7.96
C HIS A 75 -1.00 -2.34 -8.27
N GLY A 76 -2.29 -2.04 -8.39
CA GLY A 76 -3.31 -3.00 -8.80
C GLY A 76 -3.00 -3.64 -10.15
N ARG A 77 -2.55 -2.83 -11.12
CA ARG A 77 -2.12 -3.33 -12.46
C ARG A 77 -0.90 -4.25 -12.34
N VAL A 78 0.09 -3.88 -11.52
CA VAL A 78 1.28 -4.71 -11.29
C VAL A 78 0.89 -6.05 -10.68
N ARG A 79 0.03 -6.07 -9.66
CA ARG A 79 -0.38 -7.30 -8.99
C ARG A 79 -1.24 -8.22 -9.86
N PHE A 80 -2.12 -7.65 -10.68
CA PHE A 80 -2.81 -8.42 -11.72
C PHE A 80 -1.82 -9.15 -12.64
N ASN A 81 -0.84 -8.44 -13.18
CA ASN A 81 0.17 -9.04 -14.08
C ASN A 81 1.08 -10.07 -13.39
N GLN A 82 1.24 -9.98 -12.08
CA GLN A 82 2.03 -10.93 -11.28
C GLN A 82 1.21 -12.17 -10.83
N GLY A 83 -0.08 -12.24 -11.14
CA GLY A 83 -0.93 -13.39 -10.82
C GLY A 83 -1.42 -13.43 -9.37
N TYR A 84 -1.47 -12.29 -8.69
CA TYR A 84 -2.05 -12.19 -7.35
C TYR A 84 -3.54 -12.53 -7.36
N SER A 85 -4.06 -12.86 -6.18
CA SER A 85 -5.51 -12.90 -5.91
C SER A 85 -5.93 -11.73 -5.03
N VAL A 86 -7.22 -11.40 -5.00
CA VAL A 86 -7.75 -10.34 -4.11
C VAL A 86 -7.41 -10.58 -2.63
N PRO A 87 -7.54 -11.80 -2.05
CA PRO A 87 -7.09 -12.05 -0.68
C PRO A 87 -5.61 -11.72 -0.43
N MET A 88 -4.73 -11.97 -1.41
CA MET A 88 -3.31 -11.62 -1.29
C MET A 88 -3.09 -10.10 -1.23
N LEU A 89 -3.87 -9.31 -2.00
CA LEU A 89 -3.84 -7.84 -1.92
C LEU A 89 -4.23 -7.33 -0.53
N VAL A 90 -5.28 -7.91 0.04
CA VAL A 90 -5.75 -7.58 1.39
C VAL A 90 -4.67 -7.90 2.44
N ASP A 91 -4.00 -9.05 2.31
CA ASP A 91 -2.90 -9.41 3.19
C ASP A 91 -1.73 -8.43 3.09
N GLU A 92 -1.29 -8.07 1.88
CA GLU A 92 -0.19 -7.11 1.69
C GLU A 92 -0.50 -5.73 2.29
N SER A 93 -1.70 -5.20 2.08
CA SER A 93 -2.12 -3.91 2.65
C SER A 93 -2.19 -3.96 4.18
N ARG A 94 -2.78 -5.03 4.74
CA ARG A 94 -2.80 -5.23 6.20
C ARG A 94 -1.39 -5.27 6.78
N LEU A 95 -0.47 -5.99 6.13
CA LEU A 95 0.93 -6.07 6.57
C LEU A 95 1.65 -4.72 6.46
N LEU A 96 1.31 -3.89 5.46
CA LEU A 96 1.86 -2.54 5.31
C LEU A 96 1.44 -1.67 6.48
N GLN A 97 0.14 -1.62 6.79
CA GLN A 97 -0.39 -0.85 7.92
C GLN A 97 0.21 -1.30 9.26
N VAL A 98 0.32 -2.62 9.49
CA VAL A 98 0.99 -3.17 10.70
C VAL A 98 2.46 -2.75 10.75
N SER A 99 3.16 -2.71 9.62
CA SER A 99 4.57 -2.31 9.58
C SER A 99 4.75 -0.83 9.86
N ILE A 100 3.85 0.02 9.36
CA ILE A 100 3.79 1.45 9.64
C ILE A 100 3.52 1.69 11.12
N PHE A 101 2.54 1.00 11.72
CA PHE A 101 2.28 1.13 13.16
C PHE A 101 3.41 0.59 14.03
N ASP A 102 4.10 -0.48 13.62
CA ASP A 102 5.31 -0.95 14.30
C ASP A 102 6.43 0.10 14.26
N THR A 103 6.57 0.82 13.14
CA THR A 103 7.48 1.97 13.02
C THR A 103 7.10 3.06 14.02
N LEU A 104 5.84 3.50 14.05
CA LEU A 104 5.39 4.54 15.00
C LEU A 104 5.59 4.12 16.46
N ARG A 105 5.27 2.86 16.80
CA ARG A 105 5.47 2.34 18.15
C ARG A 105 6.93 2.40 18.60
N ARG A 106 7.89 2.20 17.68
CA ARG A 106 9.33 2.28 17.98
C ARG A 106 9.81 3.71 18.24
N HIS A 107 9.07 4.72 17.78
CA HIS A 107 9.40 6.14 17.92
C HIS A 107 8.42 6.90 18.85
N GLN A 108 7.53 6.18 19.53
CA GLN A 108 6.41 6.79 20.29
C GLN A 108 6.85 7.73 21.43
N GLU A 109 8.06 7.55 21.98
CA GLU A 109 8.57 8.40 23.06
C GLU A 109 8.84 9.85 22.62
N GLY A 110 8.98 10.10 21.31
CA GLY A 110 9.23 11.42 20.73
C GLY A 110 7.98 12.14 20.18
N ILE A 111 6.78 11.57 20.34
CA ILE A 111 5.55 12.10 19.71
C ILE A 111 4.49 12.46 20.78
N ASP A 112 3.89 13.63 20.64
CA ASP A 112 2.71 14.02 21.41
C ASP A 112 1.52 13.08 21.10
N LEU A 113 0.80 12.66 22.15
CA LEU A 113 -0.29 11.68 22.02
C LEU A 113 -1.40 12.13 21.06
N ARG A 114 -1.75 13.42 21.02
CA ARG A 114 -2.79 13.91 20.09
C ARG A 114 -2.30 13.81 18.65
N THR A 115 -1.05 14.20 18.41
CA THR A 115 -0.40 14.08 17.10
C THR A 115 -0.34 12.62 16.66
N MET A 116 0.03 11.71 17.56
CA MET A 116 0.04 10.26 17.31
C MET A 116 -1.35 9.74 16.93
N MET A 117 -2.37 10.05 17.72
CA MET A 117 -3.74 9.57 17.47
C MET A 117 -4.32 10.10 16.16
N SER A 118 -4.07 11.38 15.83
CA SER A 118 -4.45 11.95 14.54
C SER A 118 -3.76 11.23 13.38
N GLY A 119 -2.45 10.99 13.51
CA GLY A 119 -1.69 10.23 12.51
C GLY A 119 -2.21 8.81 12.32
N VAL A 120 -2.55 8.09 13.39
CA VAL A 120 -3.12 6.74 13.31
C VAL A 120 -4.43 6.71 12.51
N VAL A 121 -5.31 7.68 12.70
CA VAL A 121 -6.57 7.78 11.94
C VAL A 121 -6.29 8.02 10.46
N ILE A 122 -5.38 8.94 10.13
CA ILE A 122 -5.01 9.24 8.74
C ILE A 122 -4.36 8.03 8.06
N ILE A 123 -3.47 7.31 8.75
CA ILE A 123 -2.82 6.10 8.24
C ILE A 123 -3.86 5.01 7.96
N ALA A 124 -4.81 4.82 8.87
CA ALA A 124 -5.85 3.82 8.69
C ALA A 124 -6.68 4.12 7.44
N ASP A 125 -7.18 5.35 7.33
CA ASP A 125 -8.02 5.78 6.21
C ASP A 125 -7.27 5.74 4.87
N GLU A 126 -6.01 6.17 4.82
CA GLU A 126 -5.24 6.16 3.57
C GLU A 126 -4.87 4.75 3.12
N CYS A 127 -4.46 3.85 4.03
CA CYS A 127 -4.16 2.47 3.65
C CYS A 127 -5.41 1.74 3.12
N ASP A 128 -6.59 1.99 3.72
CA ASP A 128 -7.85 1.40 3.26
C ASP A 128 -8.27 1.99 1.90
N ALA A 129 -8.08 3.30 1.70
CA ALA A 129 -8.36 3.95 0.43
C ALA A 129 -7.43 3.47 -0.70
N GLN A 130 -6.13 3.33 -0.43
CA GLN A 130 -5.17 2.75 -1.36
C GLN A 130 -5.50 1.28 -1.69
N LEU A 131 -5.89 0.48 -0.69
CA LEU A 131 -6.33 -0.90 -0.92
C LEU A 131 -7.56 -0.94 -1.83
N LYS A 132 -8.54 -0.06 -1.60
CA LYS A 132 -9.73 0.04 -2.44
C LYS A 132 -9.35 0.34 -3.90
N ASP A 133 -8.57 1.37 -4.17
CA ASP A 133 -8.17 1.75 -5.53
C ASP A 133 -7.38 0.62 -6.23
N THR A 134 -6.52 -0.06 -5.46
CA THR A 134 -5.75 -1.23 -5.92
C THR A 134 -6.69 -2.36 -6.35
N VAL A 135 -7.67 -2.70 -5.50
CA VAL A 135 -8.63 -3.78 -5.75
C VAL A 135 -9.56 -3.43 -6.91
N GLU A 136 -10.08 -2.21 -6.99
CA GLU A 136 -10.93 -1.77 -8.10
C GLU A 136 -10.19 -1.92 -9.43
N THR A 137 -8.96 -1.40 -9.51
CA THR A 137 -8.13 -1.52 -10.72
C THR A 137 -7.81 -2.98 -11.06
N PHE A 138 -7.49 -3.79 -10.06
CA PHE A 138 -7.23 -5.23 -10.25
C PHE A 138 -8.46 -5.95 -10.81
N MET A 139 -9.64 -5.72 -10.22
CA MET A 139 -10.88 -6.39 -10.60
C MET A 139 -11.38 -5.96 -11.98
N ASP A 140 -11.18 -4.69 -12.36
CA ASP A 140 -11.52 -4.20 -13.70
C ASP A 140 -10.69 -4.92 -14.77
N LEU A 141 -9.39 -5.15 -14.51
CA LEU A 141 -8.52 -5.92 -15.40
C LEU A 141 -8.90 -7.39 -15.46
N GLU A 142 -9.24 -8.00 -14.32
CA GLU A 142 -9.70 -9.38 -14.25
C GLU A 142 -10.98 -9.58 -15.08
N GLN A 143 -11.96 -8.67 -14.93
CA GLN A 143 -13.20 -8.70 -15.72
C GLN A 143 -12.93 -8.54 -17.22
N ALA A 144 -12.05 -7.61 -17.62
CA ALA A 144 -11.70 -7.41 -19.02
C ALA A 144 -11.03 -8.65 -19.62
N ALA A 145 -10.08 -9.27 -18.91
CA ALA A 145 -9.41 -10.49 -19.35
C ALA A 145 -10.37 -11.69 -19.48
N HIS A 146 -11.35 -11.80 -18.58
CA HIS A 146 -12.40 -12.81 -18.68
C HIS A 146 -13.33 -12.58 -19.88
N HIS A 147 -13.65 -11.31 -20.20
CA HIS A 147 -14.45 -10.96 -21.37
C HIS A 147 -13.73 -11.32 -22.67
N ASP A 148 -12.46 -10.94 -22.82
CA ASP A 148 -11.63 -11.24 -24.00
C ASP A 148 -11.46 -12.76 -24.22
N SER A 149 -11.38 -13.53 -23.12
CA SER A 149 -11.28 -15.00 -23.18
C SER A 149 -12.61 -15.68 -23.57
N ALA A 150 -13.74 -14.98 -23.46
CA ALA A 150 -15.07 -15.51 -23.73
C ALA A 150 -15.59 -15.21 -25.16
N GLU A 151 -14.95 -14.30 -25.92
CA GLU A 151 -15.33 -14.07 -27.32
C GLU A 151 -14.88 -15.24 -28.22
N PRO A 152 -15.81 -15.97 -28.87
CA PRO A 152 -15.44 -17.04 -29.78
C PRO A 152 -14.76 -16.46 -31.01
N THR A 153 -13.58 -16.98 -31.35
CA THR A 153 -12.85 -16.64 -32.57
C THR A 153 -13.77 -16.86 -33.77
N ARG A 154 -14.32 -15.78 -34.36
CA ARG A 154 -15.13 -15.90 -35.57
C ARG A 154 -14.28 -16.54 -36.67
N PRO A 155 -14.70 -17.67 -37.28
CA PRO A 155 -13.97 -18.24 -38.39
C PRO A 155 -13.94 -17.23 -39.53
N LYS A 156 -12.75 -16.97 -40.08
CA LYS A 156 -12.62 -16.22 -41.34
C LYS A 156 -13.35 -17.02 -42.42
N VAL A 157 -14.48 -16.48 -42.88
CA VAL A 157 -15.18 -17.00 -44.05
C VAL A 157 -14.26 -16.75 -45.24
N ALA A 158 -13.84 -17.85 -45.88
CA ALA A 158 -13.04 -17.87 -47.10
C ALA A 158 -13.86 -17.47 -48.33
#